data_AF-A0A0E3BAP1-F1
#
_entry.id   AF-A0A0E3BAP1-F1
#
_cell.length_a   1.000
_cell.length_b   1.000
_cell.length_c   1.000
_cell.angle_alpha   90.00
_cell.angle_beta   90.00
_cell.angle_gamma   90.00
#
_symmetry.space_group_name_H-M   'P 1'
#
loop_
_entity.id
_entity.type
_entity.pdbx_description
1 polymer ?
#
loop_
_entity_poly.entity_id
_entity_poly.type
_entity_poly.pdbx_seq_one_letter_code
_entity_poly.pdbx_strand_id
1 'polypeptide(L)'
;MIKRPTPKQRRSKHLCADAGYRGKNAMKIMLAHGYIPHVVGRKSEAERKKRNPQKKARRWVVEACHGWFNRFRKLLVRYEKLEHTFLALNHLAAAIITLRKISLPVNIIYG
;
A
#
# COMPACT_ATOMS: atom_id res chain seq x y z
N MET A 1 -17.27 4.85 -9.22
CA MET A 1 -16.66 4.46 -7.92
C MET A 1 -16.75 2.95 -7.79
N ILE A 2 -15.64 2.25 -7.53
CA ILE A 2 -15.64 0.77 -7.44
C ILE A 2 -16.40 0.32 -6.18
N LYS A 3 -17.49 -0.45 -6.35
CA LYS A 3 -18.19 -1.10 -5.24
C LYS A 3 -17.26 -2.15 -4.62
N ARG A 4 -16.81 -1.91 -3.39
CA ARG A 4 -16.03 -2.88 -2.61
C ARG A 4 -16.99 -3.87 -1.94
N PRO A 5 -16.67 -5.18 -1.91
CA PRO A 5 -17.52 -6.16 -1.23
C PRO A 5 -17.60 -5.86 0.27
N THR A 6 -18.77 -6.09 0.87
CA THR A 6 -18.98 -5.92 2.31
C THR A 6 -18.18 -7.00 3.05
N PRO A 7 -17.24 -6.64 3.94
CA PRO A 7 -16.43 -7.65 4.64
C PRO A 7 -17.31 -8.45 5.61
N LYS A 8 -17.14 -9.79 5.64
CA LYS A 8 -17.90 -10.72 6.51
C LYS A 8 -17.85 -10.38 8.01
N GLN A 9 -16.84 -9.63 8.45
CA GLN A 9 -16.76 -9.05 9.79
C GLN A 9 -16.65 -7.53 9.67
N ARG A 10 -17.30 -6.79 10.58
CA ARG A 10 -17.22 -5.33 10.72
C ARG A 10 -15.83 -4.91 11.24
N ARG A 11 -14.80 -5.08 10.41
CA ARG A 11 -13.45 -4.57 10.70
C ARG A 11 -13.50 -3.04 10.72
N SER A 12 -13.01 -2.48 11.82
CA SER A 12 -12.75 -1.05 11.95
C SER A 12 -11.89 -0.56 10.78
N LYS A 13 -12.43 0.35 9.97
CA LYS A 13 -11.78 0.85 8.75
C LYS A 13 -10.67 1.85 9.11
N HIS A 14 -9.57 1.38 9.68
CA HIS A 14 -8.44 2.24 10.03
C HIS A 14 -7.73 2.76 8.76
N LEU A 15 -7.51 4.07 8.69
CA LEU A 15 -6.84 4.75 7.59
C LEU A 15 -5.61 5.50 8.11
N CYS A 16 -4.41 5.08 7.72
CA CYS A 16 -3.18 5.82 7.99
C CYS A 16 -2.90 6.75 6.80
N ALA A 17 -2.85 8.06 7.02
CA ALA A 17 -2.61 9.06 5.98
C ALA A 17 -1.54 10.06 6.39
N ASP A 18 -0.81 10.63 5.45
CA ASP A 18 0.31 11.57 5.67
C ASP A 18 -0.08 12.83 6.47
N ALA A 19 0.90 13.50 7.10
CA ALA A 19 0.70 14.74 7.84
C ALA A 19 0.03 15.87 7.03
N GLY A 20 0.20 15.91 5.70
CA GLY A 20 -0.54 16.84 4.82
C GLY A 20 -2.06 16.68 4.86
N TYR A 21 -2.56 15.51 5.26
CA TYR A 21 -4.00 15.25 5.44
C TYR A 21 -4.53 15.72 6.82
N ARG A 22 -3.78 16.54 7.57
CA ARG A 22 -4.25 17.13 8.84
C ARG A 22 -5.33 18.22 8.66
N GLY A 23 -5.57 18.69 7.44
CA GLY A 23 -6.59 19.72 7.17
C GLY A 23 -8.01 19.27 7.53
N LYS A 24 -8.84 20.22 8.00
CA LYS A 24 -10.25 19.97 8.39
C LYS A 24 -11.05 19.25 7.29
N ASN A 25 -10.84 19.64 6.02
CA ASN A 25 -11.53 19.05 4.87
C ASN A 25 -11.15 17.57 4.66
N ALA A 26 -9.86 17.23 4.75
CA ALA A 26 -9.40 15.85 4.65
C ALA A 26 -9.97 14.99 5.78
N MET A 27 -9.96 15.49 7.02
CA MET A 27 -10.56 14.82 8.17
C MET A 27 -12.07 14.57 7.97
N LYS A 28 -12.82 15.58 7.48
CA LYS A 28 -14.26 15.47 7.19
C LYS A 28 -14.54 14.37 6.15
N ILE A 29 -13.76 14.30 5.08
CA ILE A 29 -13.89 13.27 4.03
C ILE A 29 -13.61 11.87 4.59
N MET A 30 -12.53 11.70 5.38
CA MET A 30 -12.18 10.41 5.97
C MET A 30 -13.29 9.88 6.89
N LEU A 31 -13.85 10.75 7.74
CA LEU A 31 -14.96 10.41 8.64
C LEU A 31 -16.25 10.12 7.85
N ALA A 32 -16.57 10.90 6.82
CA ALA A 32 -17.77 10.69 5.98
C ALA A 32 -17.76 9.33 5.26
N HIS A 33 -16.60 8.82 4.85
CA HIS A 33 -16.46 7.47 4.30
C HIS A 33 -16.40 6.35 5.37
N GLY A 34 -16.56 6.70 6.65
CA GLY A 34 -16.56 5.77 7.78
C GLY A 34 -15.17 5.19 8.11
N TYR A 35 -14.09 5.92 7.80
CA TYR A 35 -12.75 5.55 8.25
C TYR A 35 -12.45 6.05 9.66
N ILE A 36 -11.55 5.35 10.36
CA ILE A 36 -10.92 5.81 11.60
C ILE A 36 -9.54 6.38 11.21
N PRO A 37 -9.39 7.72 11.12
CA PRO A 37 -8.19 8.35 10.61
C PRO A 37 -7.04 8.37 11.63
N HIS A 38 -5.85 7.95 11.17
CA HIS A 38 -4.59 7.97 11.92
C HIS A 38 -3.61 8.93 11.23
N VAL A 39 -3.79 10.23 11.44
CA VAL A 39 -3.00 11.30 10.79
C VAL A 39 -1.92 11.84 11.74
N VAL A 40 -0.86 11.07 11.92
CA VAL A 40 0.23 11.36 12.87
C VAL A 40 1.42 11.97 12.14
N GLY A 41 1.95 13.10 12.62
CA GLY A 41 3.14 13.73 12.04
C GLY A 41 4.43 12.97 12.36
N ARG A 42 5.45 13.08 11.49
CA ARG A 42 6.72 12.31 11.59
C ARG A 42 7.36 12.40 12.98
N LYS A 43 7.40 13.60 13.61
CA LYS A 43 7.95 13.80 14.97
C LYS A 43 7.19 12.95 16.01
N SER A 44 5.86 13.04 16.04
CA SER A 44 5.01 12.27 16.97
C SER A 44 5.05 10.75 16.71
N GLU A 45 5.31 10.33 15.47
CA GLU A 45 5.52 8.92 15.12
C GLU A 45 6.88 8.41 15.63
N ALA A 46 7.95 9.20 15.49
CA ALA A 46 9.26 8.89 16.04
C ALA A 46 9.22 8.74 17.58
N GLU A 47 8.56 9.66 18.28
CA GLU A 47 8.37 9.56 19.74
C GLU A 47 7.53 8.33 20.14
N ARG A 48 6.51 7.98 19.36
CA ARG A 48 5.74 6.73 19.57
C ARG A 48 6.59 5.48 19.34
N LYS A 49 7.52 5.50 18.39
CA LYS A 49 8.46 4.40 18.11
C LYS A 49 9.52 4.27 19.22
N LYS A 50 10.02 5.38 19.76
CA LYS A 50 10.91 5.38 20.95
C LYS A 50 10.22 4.71 22.15
N ARG A 51 8.96 5.07 22.43
CA ARG A 51 8.19 4.51 23.56
C ARG A 51 7.78 3.04 23.38
N ASN A 52 7.59 2.56 22.16
CA ASN A 52 7.32 1.15 21.89
C ASN A 52 7.98 0.70 20.58
N PRO A 53 9.20 0.13 20.63
CA PRO A 53 9.97 -0.28 19.45
C PRO A 53 9.29 -1.35 18.58
N GLN A 54 8.41 -2.18 19.17
CA GLN A 54 7.71 -3.24 18.44
C GLN A 54 6.58 -2.70 17.53
N LYS A 55 6.18 -1.43 17.71
CA LYS A 55 5.03 -0.83 17.02
C LYS A 55 5.36 -0.49 15.56
N LYS A 56 5.07 -1.41 14.64
CA LYS A 56 5.27 -1.22 13.19
C LYS A 56 4.27 -0.22 12.60
N ALA A 57 4.79 0.87 12.02
CA ALA A 57 4.00 1.82 11.25
C ALA A 57 3.56 1.20 9.90
N ARG A 58 2.27 1.33 9.55
CA ARG A 58 1.69 0.73 8.33
C ARG A 58 1.52 1.70 7.15
N ARG A 59 1.98 2.95 7.28
CA ARG A 59 1.89 4.02 6.25
C ARG A 59 2.58 3.60 4.94
N TRP A 60 3.83 3.17 5.04
CA TRP A 60 4.72 2.86 3.92
C TRP A 60 4.32 1.65 3.07
N VAL A 61 3.26 0.90 3.38
CA VAL A 61 2.92 -0.34 2.63
C VAL A 61 2.55 -0.05 1.17
N VAL A 62 1.78 1.02 0.92
CA VAL A 62 1.40 1.42 -0.45
C VAL A 62 2.61 2.00 -1.20
N GLU A 63 3.40 2.83 -0.53
CA GLU A 63 4.61 3.45 -1.09
C GLU A 63 5.68 2.40 -1.42
N ALA A 64 5.89 1.42 -0.55
CA ALA A 64 6.77 0.27 -0.80
C ALA A 64 6.28 -0.57 -1.98
N CYS A 65 4.96 -0.77 -2.11
CA CYS A 65 4.36 -1.47 -3.23
C CYS A 65 4.64 -0.74 -4.57
N HIS A 66 4.42 0.58 -4.63
CA HIS A 66 4.81 1.39 -5.79
C HIS A 66 6.33 1.31 -6.05
N GLY A 67 7.16 1.38 -5.01
CA GLY A 67 8.61 1.22 -5.12
C GLY A 67 9.04 -0.16 -5.65
N TRP A 68 8.24 -1.21 -5.44
CA TRP A 68 8.50 -2.52 -6.04
C TRP A 68 8.13 -2.57 -7.53
N PHE A 69 7.00 -1.98 -7.91
CA PHE A 69 6.57 -1.88 -9.30
C PHE A 69 7.49 -0.98 -10.14
N ASN A 70 7.98 0.13 -9.59
CA ASN A 70 8.89 1.06 -10.28
C ASN A 70 10.24 0.41 -10.68
N ARG A 71 10.61 -0.74 -10.11
CA ARG A 71 11.79 -1.52 -10.55
C ARG A 71 11.57 -2.27 -11.87
N PHE A 72 10.32 -2.45 -12.30
CA PHE A 72 10.00 -3.03 -13.61
C PHE A 72 9.97 -1.90 -14.64
N ARG A 73 11.04 -1.76 -15.44
CA ARG A 73 11.14 -0.72 -16.50
C ARG A 73 9.91 -0.70 -17.43
N LYS A 74 9.32 -1.86 -17.72
CA LYS A 74 8.10 -2.02 -18.54
C LYS A 74 6.82 -1.45 -17.91
N LEU A 75 6.78 -1.27 -16.58
CA LEU A 75 5.68 -0.64 -15.85
C LEU A 75 5.95 0.82 -15.47
N LEU A 76 7.23 1.23 -15.37
CA LEU A 76 7.63 2.60 -15.02
C LEU A 76 6.99 3.65 -15.97
N VAL A 77 6.97 3.35 -17.27
CA VAL A 77 6.31 4.16 -18.29
C VAL A 77 5.20 3.33 -18.93
N ARG A 78 3.97 3.84 -18.92
CA ARG A 78 2.81 3.15 -19.51
C ARG A 78 2.83 3.29 -21.04
N TYR A 79 3.44 2.31 -21.70
CA TYR A 79 3.35 2.13 -23.16
C TYR A 79 2.09 1.36 -23.59
N GLU A 80 1.39 0.72 -22.64
CA GLU A 80 0.19 -0.08 -22.92
C GLU A 80 -1.01 0.79 -23.30
N LYS A 81 -1.42 0.68 -24.57
CA LYS A 81 -2.62 1.34 -25.12
C LYS A 81 -3.92 0.83 -24.50
N LEU A 82 -3.97 -0.45 -24.13
CA LEU A 82 -5.17 -1.10 -23.60
C LEU A 82 -5.08 -1.21 -22.07
N GLU A 83 -6.21 -1.01 -21.39
CA GLU A 83 -6.24 -1.05 -19.91
C GLU A 83 -6.02 -2.46 -19.37
N HIS A 84 -6.55 -3.47 -20.05
CA HIS A 84 -6.42 -4.87 -19.64
C HIS A 84 -4.98 -5.40 -19.79
N THR A 85 -4.21 -4.97 -20.80
CA THR A 85 -2.79 -5.37 -20.93
C THR A 85 -1.94 -4.72 -19.84
N PHE A 86 -2.20 -3.44 -19.51
CA PHE A 86 -1.58 -2.79 -18.36
C PHE A 86 -1.92 -3.51 -17.04
N LEU A 87 -3.18 -3.87 -16.82
CA LEU A 87 -3.59 -4.62 -15.63
C LEU A 87 -2.92 -6.00 -15.55
N ALA A 88 -2.83 -6.72 -16.67
CA ALA A 88 -2.14 -8.01 -16.75
C ALA A 88 -0.65 -7.90 -16.40
N LEU A 89 0.05 -6.86 -16.91
CA LEU A 89 1.45 -6.61 -16.54
C LEU A 89 1.64 -6.28 -15.05
N ASN A 90 0.70 -5.56 -14.44
CA ASN A 90 0.72 -5.32 -12.99
C ASN A 90 0.55 -6.63 -12.20
N HIS A 91 -0.37 -7.51 -12.60
CA HIS A 91 -0.51 -8.83 -11.98
C HIS A 91 0.75 -9.70 -12.17
N LEU A 92 1.35 -9.69 -13.36
CA LEU A 92 2.59 -10.43 -13.64
C LEU A 92 3.76 -9.94 -12.78
N ALA A 93 3.96 -8.61 -12.67
CA ALA A 93 4.98 -8.05 -11.80
C ALA A 93 4.72 -8.39 -10.31
N ALA A 94 3.46 -8.35 -9.87
CA ALA A 94 3.09 -8.78 -8.52
C ALA A 94 3.44 -10.25 -8.27
N ALA A 95 3.11 -11.15 -9.21
CA ALA A 95 3.43 -12.57 -9.14
C ALA A 95 4.96 -12.82 -9.06
N ILE A 96 5.75 -12.10 -9.86
CA ILE A 96 7.22 -12.15 -9.82
C ILE A 96 7.76 -11.65 -8.48
N ILE A 97 7.19 -10.57 -7.92
CA ILE A 97 7.57 -10.06 -6.59
C ILE A 97 7.27 -11.11 -5.51
N THR A 98 6.10 -11.75 -5.55
CA THR A 98 5.74 -12.79 -4.56
C THR A 98 6.61 -14.03 -4.70
N LEU A 99 6.88 -14.49 -5.93
CA LEU A 99 7.74 -15.65 -6.18
C LEU A 99 9.15 -15.42 -5.61
N ARG A 100 9.74 -14.24 -5.85
CA ARG A 100 11.04 -13.81 -5.30
C ARG A 100 11.07 -13.61 -3.77
N LYS A 101 9.92 -13.69 -3.10
CA LYS A 101 9.82 -13.58 -1.63
C LYS A 101 9.56 -14.91 -0.94
N ILE A 102 9.25 -15.96 -1.68
CA ILE A 102 9.13 -17.32 -1.15
C ILE A 102 10.55 -17.90 -1.05
N SER A 103 10.89 -18.45 0.11
CA SER A 103 12.12 -19.23 0.28
C SER A 103 11.86 -20.61 -0.35
N LEU A 104 12.50 -20.89 -1.48
CA LEU A 104 12.44 -22.18 -2.16
C LEU A 104 13.77 -22.91 -1.97
N PRO A 105 13.77 -24.25 -1.80
CA PRO A 105 15.01 -25.03 -1.66
C PRO A 105 15.84 -25.10 -2.95
N VAL A 106 15.24 -24.76 -4.09
CA VAL A 106 15.88 -24.69 -5.41
C VAL A 106 15.67 -23.27 -5.97
N ASN A 107 16.71 -22.69 -6.56
CA ASN A 107 16.69 -21.30 -7.02
C ASN A 107 16.09 -21.17 -8.44
N ILE A 108 14.78 -21.38 -8.58
CA ILE A 108 14.03 -21.40 -9.86
C ILE A 108 14.13 -20.07 -10.66
N ILE A 109 14.71 -19.02 -10.09
CA ILE A 109 14.85 -17.68 -10.72
C ILE A 109 16.03 -17.63 -11.69
N TYR A 110 17.01 -18.51 -11.51
CA TYR A 110 18.16 -18.70 -12.39
C TYR A 110 18.18 -20.18 -12.76
N GLY A 111 17.65 -20.51 -13.95
CA GLY A 111 17.82 -21.82 -14.56
C GLY A 111 19.27 -22.03 -15.01
#